data_AF-A0A933BEW6-F1
#
_entry.id   AF-A0A933BEW6-F1
#
_cell.length_a   1.000
_cell.length_b   1.000
_cell.length_c   1.000
_cell.angle_alpha   90.00
_cell.angle_beta   90.00
_cell.angle_gamma   90.00
#
_symmetry.space_group_name_H-M   'P 1'
#
loop_
_entity.id
_entity.type
_entity.pdbx_description
1 polymer ?
#
loop_
_entity_poly.entity_id
_entity_poly.type
_entity_poly.pdbx_seq_one_letter_code
_entity_poly.pdbx_strand_id
1 'polypeptide(L)'
;MGARCPSCGFDSADGALYCDFCKEPFLKRKKPGAPEALASAASASDPLLMLQADEDKIPRLPGWVRVAAWGLLALVLLSAALMAAMSLMSLSPKE
;
A
#
# COMPACT_ATOMS: atom_id res chain seq x y z
N MET A 1 -24.02 -14.43 -3.87
CA MET A 1 -23.07 -15.18 -3.01
C MET A 1 -21.72 -14.63 -3.42
N GLY A 2 -21.13 -13.75 -2.62
CA GLY A 2 -19.99 -12.90 -3.05
C GLY A 2 -18.81 -13.67 -3.65
N ALA A 3 -18.05 -12.97 -4.49
CA ALA A 3 -16.84 -13.51 -5.09
C ALA A 3 -15.66 -13.35 -4.13
N ARG A 4 -15.02 -14.46 -3.79
CA ARG A 4 -13.85 -14.46 -2.91
C ARG A 4 -12.58 -14.11 -3.68
N CYS A 5 -11.84 -13.11 -3.21
CA CYS A 5 -10.64 -12.63 -3.89
C CYS A 5 -9.55 -13.73 -3.90
N PRO A 6 -9.02 -14.12 -5.07
CA PRO A 6 -7.99 -15.15 -5.15
C PRO A 6 -6.64 -14.70 -4.58
N SER A 7 -6.41 -13.39 -4.47
CA SER A 7 -5.15 -12.84 -3.96
C SER A 7 -5.09 -12.75 -2.44
N CYS A 8 -6.14 -12.22 -1.81
CA CYS A 8 -6.14 -11.94 -0.37
C CYS A 8 -7.21 -12.71 0.41
N GLY A 9 -8.10 -13.45 -0.27
CA GLY A 9 -9.15 -14.24 0.35
C GLY A 9 -10.33 -13.45 0.91
N PHE A 10 -10.39 -12.14 0.66
CA PHE A 10 -11.49 -11.26 1.10
C PHE A 10 -12.73 -11.45 0.22
N ASP A 11 -13.91 -11.48 0.83
CA ASP A 11 -15.19 -11.55 0.11
C ASP A 11 -15.56 -10.16 -0.45
N SER A 12 -15.76 -10.06 -1.76
CA SER A 12 -16.24 -8.84 -2.40
C SER A 12 -17.55 -9.07 -3.11
N ALA A 13 -18.19 -7.97 -3.53
CA ALA A 13 -19.47 -8.02 -4.23
C ALA A 13 -19.37 -8.86 -5.51
N ASP A 14 -20.46 -9.58 -5.81
CA ASP A 14 -20.61 -10.34 -7.05
C ASP A 14 -20.45 -9.42 -8.27
N GLY A 15 -19.49 -9.72 -9.15
CA GLY A 15 -19.19 -8.92 -10.34
C GLY A 15 -18.18 -7.77 -10.15
N ALA A 16 -17.58 -7.63 -8.96
CA ALA A 16 -16.50 -6.66 -8.74
C ALA A 16 -15.29 -6.94 -9.64
N LEU A 17 -14.82 -5.92 -10.38
CA LEU A 17 -13.64 -6.03 -11.24
C LEU A 17 -12.33 -6.08 -10.43
N TYR A 18 -12.33 -5.44 -9.25
CA TYR A 18 -11.19 -5.31 -8.34
C TYR A 18 -11.62 -5.62 -6.90
N CYS A 19 -10.71 -6.16 -6.10
CA CYS A 19 -10.96 -6.41 -4.68
C CYS A 19 -10.96 -5.11 -3.88
N ASP A 20 -11.97 -4.88 -3.04
CA ASP A 20 -12.05 -3.66 -2.23
C ASP A 20 -10.93 -3.55 -1.18
N PHE A 21 -10.41 -4.69 -0.73
CA PHE A 21 -9.38 -4.77 0.30
C PHE A 21 -7.96 -4.65 -0.27
N CYS A 22 -7.59 -5.54 -1.18
CA CYS A 22 -6.23 -5.57 -1.74
C CYS A 22 -6.06 -4.79 -3.06
N LYS A 23 -7.16 -4.28 -3.63
CA LYS A 23 -7.20 -3.55 -4.92
C LYS A 23 -6.68 -4.33 -6.13
N GLU A 24 -6.39 -5.63 -6.00
CA GLU A 24 -6.00 -6.48 -7.14
C GLU A 24 -7.24 -6.93 -7.96
N PRO A 25 -7.10 -7.11 -9.29
CA PRO A 25 -8.21 -7.52 -10.15
C PRO A 25 -8.60 -8.98 -9.94
N PHE A 26 -9.91 -9.27 -9.93
CA PHE A 26 -10.43 -10.65 -9.79
C PHE A 26 -10.14 -11.54 -11.00
N LEU A 27 -10.08 -10.93 -12.19
CA LEU A 27 -9.76 -11.61 -13.44
C LEU A 27 -8.43 -11.08 -13.95
N LYS A 28 -7.42 -11.95 -14.06
CA LYS A 28 -6.25 -11.68 -14.91
C LYS A 28 -6.77 -11.57 -16.34
N ARG A 29 -7.13 -10.37 -16.79
CA ARG A 29 -7.55 -10.16 -18.17
C ARG A 29 -6.44 -10.69 -19.07
N LYS A 30 -6.71 -11.76 -19.81
CA LYS A 30 -5.97 -12.05 -21.04
C LYS A 30 -6.11 -10.77 -21.86
N LYS A 31 -4.97 -10.08 -22.04
CA LYS A 31 -4.82 -8.84 -22.80
C LYS A 31 -5.76 -8.89 -24.00
N PRO A 32 -6.81 -8.05 -24.09
CA PRO A 32 -7.54 -7.89 -25.34
C PRO A 32 -6.49 -7.37 -26.32
N GLY A 33 -6.32 -8.04 -27.46
CA GLY A 33 -5.37 -7.64 -28.48
C GLY A 33 -5.48 -6.14 -28.73
N ALA A 34 -4.36 -5.43 -28.58
CA ALA A 34 -4.26 -4.04 -28.97
C ALA A 34 -4.52 -3.95 -30.47
N PRO A 35 -5.41 -3.08 -30.96
CA PRO A 35 -5.28 -2.61 -32.32
C PRO A 35 -4.03 -1.72 -32.35
N GLU A 36 -2.95 -2.26 -32.91
CA GLU A 36 -1.84 -1.47 -33.43
C GLU A 36 -2.38 -0.49 -34.46
N ALA A 37 -2.54 0.78 -34.10
CA ALA A 37 -2.34 1.92 -34.98
C ALA A 37 -2.63 3.23 -34.20
N LEU A 38 -1.69 4.19 -34.31
CA LEU A 38 -1.85 5.62 -33.99
C LEU A 38 -1.69 6.05 -32.52
N ALA A 39 -0.46 6.02 -32.00
CA ALA A 39 -0.05 6.98 -30.94
C ALA A 39 1.46 7.27 -30.92
N SER A 40 2.16 7.14 -32.06
CA SER A 40 3.60 7.41 -32.17
C SER A 40 3.93 8.92 -32.33
N ALA A 41 3.17 9.82 -31.70
CA ALA A 41 3.37 11.27 -31.83
C ALA A 41 2.90 12.08 -30.61
N ALA A 42 3.30 11.66 -29.40
CA ALA A 42 3.15 12.50 -28.20
C ALA A 42 4.39 12.38 -27.29
N SER A 43 5.57 12.60 -27.87
CA SER A 43 6.79 12.87 -27.12
C SER A 43 6.76 14.33 -26.65
N ALA A 44 6.02 14.60 -25.58
CA ALA A 44 6.14 15.84 -24.83
C ALA A 44 6.44 15.48 -23.38
N SER A 45 7.65 15.81 -22.98
CA SER A 45 8.24 15.65 -21.65
C SER A 45 7.32 16.15 -20.54
N ASP A 46 6.63 15.22 -19.89
CA ASP A 46 5.88 15.44 -18.68
C ASP A 46 6.79 15.09 -17.48
N PRO A 47 7.17 16.04 -16.60
CA PRO A 47 8.03 15.75 -15.44
C PRO A 47 7.40 14.76 -14.45
N LEU A 48 6.10 14.46 -14.59
CA LEU A 48 5.37 13.48 -13.80
C LEU A 48 5.73 12.03 -14.19
N LEU A 49 6.20 11.81 -15.41
CA LEU A 49 6.64 10.49 -15.90
C LEU A 49 7.99 10.05 -15.29
N MET A 50 8.85 10.98 -14.84
CA MET A 50 10.08 10.61 -14.14
C MET A 50 9.85 10.10 -12.71
N LEU A 51 8.81 10.57 -12.01
CA LEU A 51 8.44 9.99 -10.72
C LEU A 51 7.76 8.62 -10.87
N GLN A 52 7.02 8.39 -11.96
CA GLN A 52 6.37 7.10 -12.22
C GLN A 52 7.35 6.01 -12.65
N ALA A 53 8.47 6.36 -13.27
CA ALA A 53 9.46 5.37 -13.72
C ALA A 53 10.19 4.64 -12.57
N ASP A 54 10.18 5.20 -11.35
CA ASP A 54 10.77 4.54 -10.17
C ASP A 54 9.74 3.67 -9.41
N GLU A 55 8.44 3.81 -9.72
CA GLU A 55 7.35 3.13 -9.04
C GLU A 55 7.23 1.64 -9.43
N ASP A 56 7.75 1.25 -10.60
CA ASP A 56 7.79 -0.15 -11.07
C ASP A 56 8.87 -1.00 -10.37
N LYS A 57 9.73 -0.37 -9.55
CA LYS A 57 10.83 -1.04 -8.84
C LYS A 57 10.58 -1.20 -7.36
N ILE A 58 9.33 -1.17 -6.91
CA ILE A 58 9.00 -1.49 -5.52
C ILE A 58 9.18 -2.99 -5.33
N PRO A 59 10.23 -3.47 -4.62
CA PRO A 59 10.35 -4.88 -4.31
C PRO A 59 9.11 -5.27 -3.51
N ARG A 60 8.37 -6.29 -3.96
CA ARG A 60 7.22 -6.83 -3.20
C ARG A 60 7.75 -7.30 -1.86
N LEU A 61 7.59 -6.45 -0.84
CA LEU A 61 8.03 -6.72 0.52
C LEU A 61 7.27 -7.96 1.03
N PRO A 62 7.98 -8.97 1.54
CA PRO A 62 7.34 -10.11 2.18
C PRO A 62 6.37 -9.67 3.28
N GLY A 63 5.26 -10.39 3.46
CA GLY A 63 4.26 -10.06 4.49
C GLY A 63 4.85 -9.92 5.90
N TRP A 64 5.91 -10.67 6.22
CA TRP A 64 6.61 -10.57 7.50
C TRP A 64 7.31 -9.23 7.71
N VAL A 65 7.80 -8.58 6.65
CA VAL A 65 8.46 -7.26 6.75
C VAL A 65 7.43 -6.20 7.14
N ARG A 66 6.19 -6.32 6.64
CA ARG A 66 5.10 -5.44 7.04
C ARG A 66 4.80 -5.58 8.53
N VAL A 67 4.70 -6.81 9.03
CA VAL A 67 4.47 -7.09 10.46
C VAL A 67 5.64 -6.55 11.31
N ALA A 68 6.89 -6.76 10.87
CA ALA A 68 8.07 -6.24 11.55
C ALA A 68 8.09 -4.70 11.59
N ALA A 69 7.73 -4.04 10.49
CA ALA A 69 7.63 -2.59 10.41
C ALA A 69 6.57 -2.04 11.39
N TRP A 70 5.40 -2.68 11.46
CA TRP A 70 4.36 -2.31 12.42
C TRP A 70 4.79 -2.57 13.88
N GLY A 71 5.51 -3.66 14.15
CA GLY A 71 6.05 -3.96 15.47
C GLY A 71 7.09 -2.93 15.94
N LEU A 72 8.03 -2.56 15.06
CA LEU A 72 9.01 -1.50 15.31
C LEU A 72 8.34 -0.15 15.55
N LEU A 73 7.36 0.21 14.71
CA LEU A 73 6.61 1.46 14.87
C LEU A 73 5.89 1.50 16.23
N ALA A 74 5.21 0.42 16.61
CA ALA A 74 4.53 0.32 17.90
C ALA A 74 5.49 0.43 19.08
N LEU A 75 6.67 -0.20 18.99
CA LEU A 75 7.69 -0.12 20.02
C LEU A 75 8.24 1.31 20.18
N VAL A 76 8.50 2.00 19.07
CA VAL A 76 8.95 3.40 19.09
C VAL A 76 7.90 4.30 19.73
N LEU A 77 6.63 4.17 19.34
CA LEU A 77 5.54 4.94 19.92
C LEU A 77 5.37 4.67 21.42
N LEU A 78 5.46 3.41 21.85
CA LEU A 78 5.39 3.03 23.25
C LEU A 78 6.55 3.64 24.05
N SER A 79 7.77 3.57 23.51
CA SER A 79 8.96 4.15 24.16
C SER A 79 8.85 5.67 24.31
N ALA A 80 8.37 6.36 23.28
CA ALA A 80 8.15 7.81 23.31
C ALA A 80 7.07 8.18 24.35
N ALA A 81 5.98 7.42 24.41
CA ALA A 81 4.92 7.63 25.40
C ALA A 81 5.43 7.44 26.84
N LEU A 82 6.25 6.41 27.08
CA LEU A 82 6.88 6.18 28.39
C LEU A 82 7.82 7.33 28.79
N MET A 83 8.66 7.80 27.87
CA MET A 83 9.56 8.94 28.12
C MET A 83 8.78 10.22 28.42
N ALA A 84 7.68 10.47 27.70
CA ALA A 84 6.80 11.59 27.96
C ALA A 84 6.11 11.49 29.33
N ALA A 85 5.62 10.30 29.70
CA ALA A 85 4.99 10.06 30.99
C ALA A 85 5.97 10.27 32.16
N MET A 86 7.20 9.75 32.04
CA MET A 86 8.25 9.97 33.04
C MET A 86 8.61 11.45 33.16
N SER A 87 8.69 12.17 32.04
CA SER A 87 8.96 13.61 32.03
C SER A 87 7.86 14.41 32.74
N LEU A 88 6.59 14.05 32.52
CA LEU A 88 5.44 14.66 33.21
C LEU A 88 5.47 14.38 34.73
N MET A 89 5.86 13.17 35.14
CA MET A 89 6.02 12.82 36.56
C MET A 89 7.18 13.55 37.23
N SER A 90 8.30 13.79 36.53
CA SER A 90 9.39 14.63 37.05
C SER A 90 9.02 16.11 37.18
N LEU A 91 8.03 16.58 36.42
CA LEU A 91 7.55 17.96 36.44
C LEU A 91 6.40 18.20 37.44
N SER A 92 5.99 17.21 38.24
CA SER A 92 5.15 17.43 39.42
C SER A 92 6.02 17.65 40.67
N PRO A 93 6.46 18.90 40.96
CA PRO A 93 6.98 19.21 42.28
C PRO A 93 5.86 18.98 43.29
N LYS A 94 6.22 18.29 44.37
CA LYS A 94 5.38 18.01 45.52
C LYS A 94 5.07 19.35 46.21
N GLU A 95 3.87 19.89 46.00
CA GLU A 95 3.32 20.98 46.84
C GLU A 95 3.11 20.50 48.29
#